data_AF-A0A6M6JMG0-F1
#
_entry.id   AF-A0A6M6JMG0-F1
#
_cell.length_a   1.000
_cell.length_b   1.000
_cell.length_c   1.000
_cell.angle_alpha   90.00
_cell.angle_beta   90.00
_cell.angle_gamma   90.00
#
_symmetry.space_group_name_H-M   'P 1'
#
loop_
_entity.id
_entity.type
_entity.pdbx_description
1 polymer ?
#
loop_
_entity_poly.entity_id
_entity_poly.type
_entity_poly.pdbx_seq_one_letter_code
_entity_poly.pdbx_strand_id
1 'polypeptide(L)'
;MGGVGRDAAFRALSDVDLVQLDTDGHIAVAYPFSGRQTGHTVRLDGGPVLHAMCAIDALGIPLMSGQNGVIVSADPDDGHPIRIERRGESWRWTPEGTAVLLGQSSSRGAAADCLCPSITFHTSRDRAMDHLHGRPELSGVVLDQVQALDDAGRSFGPLLAPEGMSVEMLHTEGCPNAIEYLPRLRELVAGADITQPVRVRIITTPEQALHERFLGSPTIRVNGRDVDPSAAQRRDYGLSCRLYTRPDGLRGTPSDDWVLALLRPNPAGDPDR
;
A
#
# COMPACT_ATOMS: atom_id res chain seq x y z
N MET A 1 19.07 23.06 -6.00
CA MET A 1 18.60 22.45 -7.26
C MET A 1 19.78 21.80 -7.97
N GLY A 2 20.04 20.53 -7.70
CA GLY A 2 20.95 19.70 -8.48
C GLY A 2 20.12 18.54 -9.02
N GLY A 3 19.67 18.66 -10.27
CA GLY A 3 18.97 17.55 -10.94
C GLY A 3 19.96 16.46 -11.30
N VAL A 4 19.59 15.20 -11.08
CA VAL A 4 20.37 14.06 -11.57
C VAL A 4 20.23 14.02 -13.10
N GLY A 5 21.34 13.82 -13.82
CA GLY A 5 21.32 13.68 -15.27
C GLY A 5 20.43 12.49 -15.68
N ARG A 6 19.61 12.66 -16.72
CA ARG A 6 18.60 11.70 -17.18
C ARG A 6 19.09 10.25 -17.20
N ASP A 7 20.25 10.01 -17.80
CA ASP A 7 20.77 8.65 -17.98
C ASP A 7 21.30 8.03 -16.67
N ALA A 8 21.74 8.87 -15.72
CA ALA A 8 22.10 8.42 -14.38
C ALA A 8 20.85 8.09 -13.55
N ALA A 9 19.77 8.87 -13.71
CA ALA A 9 18.48 8.58 -13.08
C ALA A 9 17.87 7.27 -13.61
N PHE A 10 17.85 7.06 -14.93
CA PHE A 10 17.33 5.81 -15.49
C PHE A 10 18.17 4.59 -15.12
N ARG A 11 19.51 4.72 -15.07
CA ARG A 11 20.35 3.62 -14.57
C ARG A 11 20.03 3.27 -13.12
N ALA A 12 19.99 4.27 -12.24
CA ALA A 12 19.66 4.05 -10.84
C ALA A 12 18.28 3.39 -10.66
N LEU A 13 17.27 3.79 -11.45
CA LEU A 13 15.93 3.20 -11.42
C LEU A 13 15.86 1.80 -12.05
N SER A 14 16.66 1.54 -13.08
CA SER A 14 16.75 0.22 -13.72
C SER A 14 17.48 -0.79 -12.84
N ASP A 15 18.51 -0.36 -12.08
CA ASP A 15 19.27 -1.22 -11.18
C ASP A 15 18.40 -1.76 -10.02
N VAL A 16 17.32 -1.05 -9.68
CA VAL A 16 16.33 -1.46 -8.66
C VAL A 16 15.00 -1.93 -9.27
N ASP A 17 14.99 -2.22 -10.58
CA ASP A 17 13.84 -2.77 -11.30
C ASP A 17 12.56 -1.91 -11.26
N LEU A 18 12.70 -0.59 -11.18
CA LEU A 18 11.56 0.35 -11.19
C LEU A 18 11.23 0.86 -12.59
N VAL A 19 12.23 1.04 -13.45
CA VAL A 19 12.07 1.50 -14.83
C VAL A 19 12.92 0.67 -15.77
N GLN A 20 12.31 0.20 -16.85
CA GLN A 20 12.98 -0.52 -17.93
C GLN A 20 12.74 0.20 -19.24
N LEU A 21 13.77 0.27 -20.08
CA LEU A 21 13.69 0.80 -21.43
C LEU A 21 13.62 -0.36 -22.44
N ASP A 22 12.89 -0.16 -23.54
CA ASP A 22 12.94 -1.06 -24.69
C ASP A 22 14.23 -0.89 -25.50
N THR A 23 14.38 -1.68 -26.56
CA THR A 23 15.55 -1.63 -27.46
C THR A 23 15.71 -0.30 -28.19
N ASP A 24 14.64 0.47 -28.33
CA ASP A 24 14.62 1.79 -28.96
C ASP A 24 14.86 2.92 -27.94
N GLY A 25 15.02 2.59 -26.66
CA GLY A 25 15.25 3.53 -25.58
C GLY A 25 13.99 4.22 -25.05
N HIS A 26 12.80 3.75 -25.43
CA HIS A 26 11.54 4.20 -24.84
C HIS A 26 11.25 3.46 -23.54
N ILE A 27 10.43 4.05 -22.67
CA ILE A 27 10.03 3.40 -21.41
C ILE A 27 9.15 2.20 -21.75
N ALA A 28 9.66 0.99 -21.51
CA ALA A 28 8.92 -0.26 -21.61
C ALA A 28 8.06 -0.48 -20.37
N VAL A 29 8.62 -0.17 -19.20
CA VAL A 29 7.97 -0.29 -17.89
C VAL A 29 8.44 0.85 -17.01
N ALA A 30 7.51 1.47 -16.29
CA ALA A 30 7.82 2.37 -15.18
C ALA A 30 6.77 2.10 -14.11
N TYR A 31 7.08 1.20 -13.17
CA TYR A 31 6.09 0.67 -12.25
C TYR A 31 5.33 1.78 -11.49
N PRO A 32 4.00 1.64 -11.34
CA PRO A 32 3.13 0.52 -11.76
C PRO A 32 2.66 0.55 -13.23
N PHE A 33 3.20 1.42 -14.07
CA PHE A 33 2.77 1.59 -15.46
C PHE A 33 3.51 0.68 -16.44
N SER A 34 2.80 0.20 -17.44
CA SER A 34 3.37 -0.40 -18.65
C SER A 34 3.42 0.63 -19.78
N GLY A 35 4.55 0.70 -20.47
CA GLY A 35 4.69 1.44 -21.72
C GLY A 35 4.08 0.70 -22.92
N ARG A 36 3.62 -0.55 -22.72
CA ARG A 36 3.01 -1.39 -23.75
C ARG A 36 1.56 -1.70 -23.38
N GLN A 37 0.77 -2.06 -24.39
CA GLN A 37 -0.60 -2.51 -24.15
C GLN A 37 -0.60 -3.87 -23.45
N THR A 38 -1.32 -3.95 -22.33
CA THR A 38 -1.54 -5.16 -21.54
C THR A 38 -3.03 -5.46 -21.40
N GLY A 39 -3.36 -6.63 -20.83
CA GLY A 39 -4.73 -7.01 -20.49
C GLY A 39 -5.33 -6.21 -19.33
N HIS A 40 -4.54 -5.36 -18.65
CA HIS A 40 -4.97 -4.55 -17.53
C HIS A 40 -4.96 -3.07 -17.92
N THR A 41 -6.15 -2.46 -17.93
CA THR A 41 -6.28 -1.04 -18.20
C THR A 41 -6.79 -0.30 -16.97
N VAL A 42 -6.24 0.88 -16.73
CA VAL A 42 -6.65 1.76 -15.62
C VAL A 42 -6.99 3.12 -16.19
N ARG A 43 -8.18 3.63 -15.86
CA ARG A 43 -8.59 4.99 -16.21
C ARG A 43 -8.89 5.75 -14.92
N LEU A 44 -7.98 6.65 -14.55
CA LEU A 44 -8.19 7.61 -13.48
C LEU A 44 -9.22 8.66 -13.91
N ASP A 45 -9.97 9.23 -12.96
CA ASP A 45 -10.98 10.26 -13.26
C ASP A 45 -10.33 11.45 -14.00
N GLY A 46 -10.83 11.74 -15.21
CA GLY A 46 -10.32 12.82 -16.07
C GLY A 46 -8.96 12.54 -16.76
N GLY A 47 -8.37 11.37 -16.54
CA GLY A 47 -7.09 10.96 -17.13
C GLY A 47 -7.22 10.12 -18.40
N PRO A 48 -6.08 9.85 -19.07
CA PRO A 48 -6.03 8.91 -20.19
C PRO A 48 -6.26 7.46 -19.71
N VAL A 49 -6.42 6.55 -20.66
CA VAL A 49 -6.33 5.11 -20.38
C VAL A 49 -4.86 4.75 -20.23
N LEU A 50 -4.53 4.13 -19.11
CA LEU A 50 -3.20 3.66 -18.74
C LEU A 50 -3.16 2.14 -18.81
N HIS A 51 -1.98 1.56 -19.05
CA HIS A 51 -1.76 0.13 -18.98
C HIS A 51 -0.96 -0.22 -17.72
N ALA A 52 -1.33 -1.31 -17.06
CA ALA A 52 -0.62 -1.83 -15.90
C ALA A 52 0.08 -3.15 -16.26
N MET A 53 1.24 -3.41 -15.67
CA MET A 53 1.99 -4.64 -15.98
C MET A 53 1.31 -5.90 -15.42
N CYS A 54 0.67 -5.80 -14.26
CA CYS A 54 -0.06 -6.92 -13.64
C CYS A 54 -1.28 -6.46 -12.82
N ALA A 55 -1.96 -7.42 -12.16
CA ALA A 55 -3.12 -7.14 -11.33
C ALA A 55 -2.82 -6.22 -10.13
N ILE A 56 -1.70 -6.44 -9.42
CA ILE A 56 -1.30 -5.60 -8.27
C ILE A 56 -0.90 -4.19 -8.73
N ASP A 57 -0.22 -4.06 -9.87
CA ASP A 57 0.09 -2.77 -10.46
C ASP A 57 -1.18 -1.97 -10.83
N ALA A 58 -2.18 -2.66 -11.38
CA ALA A 58 -3.45 -2.04 -11.74
C ALA A 58 -4.18 -1.44 -10.52
N LEU A 59 -4.15 -2.14 -9.37
CA LEU A 59 -4.63 -1.62 -8.09
C LEU A 59 -3.74 -0.48 -7.57
N GLY A 60 -2.43 -0.59 -7.82
CA GLY A 60 -1.41 0.37 -7.41
C GLY A 60 -1.57 1.76 -8.00
N ILE A 61 -1.91 1.87 -9.29
CA ILE A 61 -2.03 3.16 -10.00
C ILE A 61 -2.97 4.17 -9.30
N PRO A 62 -4.24 3.83 -9.00
CA PRO A 62 -5.11 4.74 -8.26
C PRO A 62 -4.59 4.96 -6.82
N LEU A 63 -4.14 3.91 -6.13
CA LEU A 63 -3.65 4.03 -4.74
C LEU A 63 -2.48 5.02 -4.63
N MET A 64 -1.50 4.90 -5.53
CA MET A 64 -0.34 5.78 -5.65
C MET A 64 -0.74 7.23 -5.90
N SER A 65 -1.66 7.48 -6.83
CA SER A 65 -2.09 8.83 -7.18
C SER A 65 -3.11 9.43 -6.20
N GLY A 66 -3.67 8.63 -5.30
CA GLY A 66 -4.80 9.03 -4.46
C GLY A 66 -6.10 9.30 -5.23
N GLN A 67 -6.15 9.00 -6.54
CA GLN A 67 -7.28 9.31 -7.40
C GLN A 67 -8.29 8.16 -7.47
N ASN A 68 -9.54 8.53 -7.74
CA ASN A 68 -10.58 7.60 -8.17
C ASN A 68 -10.26 7.07 -9.57
N GLY A 69 -10.78 5.89 -9.87
CA GLY A 69 -10.60 5.33 -11.19
C GLY A 69 -11.31 4.01 -11.39
N VAL A 70 -11.16 3.49 -12.60
CA VAL A 70 -11.75 2.25 -13.07
C VAL A 70 -10.65 1.38 -13.65
N ILE A 71 -10.59 0.15 -13.20
CA ILE A 71 -9.74 -0.90 -13.73
C ILE A 71 -10.61 -1.84 -14.55
N VAL A 72 -10.14 -2.19 -15.76
CA VAL A 72 -10.75 -3.23 -16.60
C VAL A 72 -9.69 -4.27 -16.92
N SER A 73 -10.07 -5.53 -16.70
CA SER A 73 -9.26 -6.73 -16.91
C SER A 73 -10.16 -7.87 -17.40
N ALA A 74 -9.58 -9.05 -17.62
CA ALA A 74 -10.31 -10.29 -17.78
C ALA A 74 -9.63 -11.41 -16.99
N ASP A 75 -10.39 -12.45 -16.67
CA ASP A 75 -9.87 -13.71 -16.14
C ASP A 75 -9.01 -14.40 -17.22
N PRO A 76 -7.76 -14.79 -16.92
CA PRO A 76 -6.83 -15.26 -17.93
C PRO A 76 -7.22 -16.60 -18.56
N ASP A 77 -8.06 -17.40 -17.90
CA ASP A 77 -8.38 -18.75 -18.38
C ASP A 77 -9.53 -18.78 -19.38
N ASP A 78 -10.49 -17.86 -19.28
CA ASP A 78 -11.68 -17.84 -20.15
C ASP A 78 -12.09 -16.46 -20.67
N GLY A 79 -11.37 -15.41 -20.29
CA GLY A 79 -11.63 -14.06 -20.77
C GLY A 79 -12.86 -13.40 -20.14
N HIS A 80 -13.48 -13.96 -19.09
CA HIS A 80 -14.60 -13.29 -18.45
C HIS A 80 -14.18 -11.91 -17.92
N PRO A 81 -14.98 -10.86 -18.18
CA PRO A 81 -14.59 -9.49 -17.86
C PRO A 81 -14.57 -9.25 -16.35
N ILE A 82 -13.53 -8.56 -15.90
CA ILE A 82 -13.35 -8.11 -14.53
C ILE A 82 -13.27 -6.59 -14.53
N ARG A 83 -14.11 -5.96 -13.70
CA ARG A 83 -14.17 -4.51 -13.53
C ARG A 83 -14.04 -4.16 -12.07
N ILE A 84 -13.12 -3.26 -11.75
CA ILE A 84 -12.88 -2.81 -10.37
C ILE A 84 -12.93 -1.29 -10.36
N GLU A 85 -13.74 -0.72 -9.45
CA GLU A 85 -13.95 0.73 -9.36
C GLU A 85 -13.56 1.23 -7.98
N ARG A 86 -12.75 2.28 -7.94
CA ARG A 86 -12.40 2.99 -6.73
C ARG A 86 -13.12 4.33 -6.64
N ARG A 87 -13.76 4.58 -5.50
CA ARG A 87 -14.35 5.87 -5.13
C ARG A 87 -13.95 6.22 -3.69
N GLY A 88 -13.03 7.17 -3.54
CA GLY A 88 -12.39 7.48 -2.26
C GLY A 88 -11.63 6.27 -1.73
N GLU A 89 -11.99 5.82 -0.52
CA GLU A 89 -11.45 4.61 0.09
C GLU A 89 -12.24 3.34 -0.27
N SER A 90 -13.43 3.49 -0.89
CA SER A 90 -14.28 2.36 -1.23
C SER A 90 -13.91 1.74 -2.57
N TRP A 91 -13.96 0.41 -2.61
CA TRP A 91 -13.69 -0.40 -3.80
C TRP A 91 -14.88 -1.29 -4.12
N ARG A 92 -15.26 -1.33 -5.40
CA ARG A 92 -16.31 -2.22 -5.92
C ARG A 92 -15.70 -3.13 -6.97
N TRP A 93 -15.89 -4.43 -6.81
CA TRP A 93 -15.37 -5.45 -7.70
C TRP A 93 -16.53 -6.14 -8.43
N THR A 94 -16.36 -6.43 -9.71
CA THR A 94 -17.33 -7.14 -10.52
C THR A 94 -16.59 -8.11 -11.42
N PRO A 95 -16.72 -9.44 -11.20
CA PRO A 95 -17.56 -10.09 -10.18
C PRO A 95 -17.17 -9.79 -8.72
N GLU A 96 -18.12 -9.89 -7.79
CA GLU A 96 -17.86 -9.63 -6.35
C GLU A 96 -16.89 -10.65 -5.74
N GLY A 97 -16.84 -11.87 -6.28
CA GLY A 97 -15.91 -12.92 -5.84
C GLY A 97 -14.47 -12.76 -6.34
N THR A 98 -14.18 -11.71 -7.12
CA THR A 98 -12.86 -11.53 -7.77
C THR A 98 -11.72 -11.64 -6.76
N ALA A 99 -10.70 -12.41 -7.12
CA ALA A 99 -9.48 -12.63 -6.33
C ALA A 99 -8.23 -12.35 -7.19
N VAL A 100 -7.07 -12.23 -6.52
CA VAL A 100 -5.79 -12.03 -7.19
C VAL A 100 -4.89 -13.24 -6.94
N LEU A 101 -4.36 -13.84 -8.00
CA LEU A 101 -3.24 -14.76 -7.89
C LEU A 101 -1.96 -13.92 -7.85
N LEU A 102 -1.18 -14.05 -6.78
CA LEU A 102 0.19 -13.57 -6.71
C LEU A 102 1.12 -14.76 -6.98
N GLY A 103 1.38 -15.01 -8.27
CA GLY A 103 2.24 -16.09 -8.74
C GLY A 103 3.63 -15.62 -9.13
N GLN A 104 4.57 -16.57 -9.14
CA GLN A 104 5.91 -16.42 -9.67
C GLN A 104 6.32 -17.71 -10.38
N SER A 105 6.98 -17.57 -11.54
CA SER A 105 7.68 -18.67 -12.19
C SER A 105 9.13 -18.78 -11.69
N SER A 106 9.79 -19.90 -12.00
CA SER A 106 11.22 -20.10 -11.68
C SER A 106 12.19 -19.29 -12.54
N SER A 107 11.68 -18.51 -13.51
CA SER A 107 12.46 -17.63 -14.36
C SER A 107 13.13 -16.52 -13.55
N ARG A 108 14.33 -16.13 -13.97
CA ARG A 108 15.12 -15.05 -13.36
C ARG A 108 15.22 -13.88 -14.33
N GLY A 109 15.09 -12.67 -13.81
CA GLY A 109 15.16 -11.45 -14.59
C GLY A 109 14.34 -10.35 -13.94
N ALA A 110 14.06 -9.31 -14.73
CA ALA A 110 13.14 -8.24 -14.40
C ALA A 110 11.78 -8.79 -13.91
N ALA A 111 11.17 -8.11 -12.94
CA ALA A 111 9.83 -8.43 -12.45
C ALA A 111 8.81 -8.41 -13.60
N ALA A 112 9.02 -7.55 -14.59
CA ALA A 112 8.17 -7.41 -15.77
C ALA A 112 8.07 -8.71 -16.58
N ASP A 113 9.15 -9.49 -16.59
CA ASP A 113 9.27 -10.72 -17.37
C ASP A 113 9.00 -11.97 -16.54
N CYS A 114 9.33 -11.94 -15.24
CA CYS A 114 9.35 -13.15 -14.40
C CYS A 114 8.26 -13.19 -13.32
N LEU A 115 7.75 -12.03 -12.89
CA LEU A 115 6.68 -11.96 -11.88
C LEU A 115 5.37 -11.51 -12.50
N CYS A 116 5.34 -10.33 -13.12
CA CYS A 116 4.12 -9.67 -13.60
C CYS A 116 3.21 -10.56 -14.46
N PRO A 117 3.71 -11.42 -15.37
CA PRO A 117 2.85 -12.31 -16.15
C PRO A 117 2.06 -13.33 -15.32
N SER A 118 2.50 -13.60 -14.08
CA SER A 118 1.90 -14.56 -13.16
C SER A 118 1.10 -13.89 -12.03
N ILE A 119 0.92 -12.57 -12.08
CA ILE A 119 0.12 -11.82 -11.10
C ILE A 119 -1.18 -11.35 -11.76
N THR A 120 -2.26 -12.12 -11.59
CA THR A 120 -3.48 -12.02 -12.40
C THR A 120 -4.75 -11.89 -11.56
N PHE A 121 -5.77 -11.23 -12.13
CA PHE A 121 -7.13 -11.25 -11.58
C PHE A 121 -7.87 -12.51 -12.04
N HIS A 122 -8.68 -13.08 -11.15
CA HIS A 122 -9.59 -14.18 -11.47
C HIS A 122 -10.99 -13.88 -10.95
N THR A 123 -12.02 -14.35 -11.66
CA THR A 123 -13.43 -14.09 -11.34
C THR A 123 -13.86 -14.62 -9.96
N SER A 124 -13.16 -15.62 -9.43
CA SER A 124 -13.35 -16.13 -8.08
C SER A 124 -12.05 -16.61 -7.44
N ARG A 125 -12.07 -16.82 -6.11
CA ARG A 125 -10.96 -17.45 -5.38
C ARG A 125 -10.69 -18.88 -5.87
N ASP A 126 -11.73 -19.66 -6.11
CA ASP A 126 -11.62 -21.05 -6.59
C ASP A 126 -10.97 -21.08 -7.98
N ARG A 127 -11.35 -20.14 -8.86
CA ARG A 127 -10.74 -19.96 -10.18
C ARG A 127 -9.24 -19.67 -10.11
N ALA A 128 -8.83 -18.78 -9.21
CA ALA A 128 -7.40 -18.50 -8.99
C ALA A 128 -6.65 -19.74 -8.46
N MET A 129 -7.27 -20.53 -7.59
CA MET A 129 -6.67 -21.78 -7.10
C MET A 129 -6.56 -22.83 -8.19
N ASP A 130 -7.61 -23.02 -8.99
CA ASP A 130 -7.62 -23.94 -10.12
C ASP A 130 -6.54 -23.57 -11.14
N HIS A 131 -6.38 -22.28 -11.43
CA HIS A 131 -5.32 -21.76 -12.28
C HIS A 131 -3.92 -22.12 -11.75
N LEU A 132 -3.68 -21.88 -10.45
CA LEU A 132 -2.41 -22.19 -9.81
C LEU A 132 -2.14 -23.70 -9.79
N HIS A 133 -3.14 -24.53 -9.46
CA HIS A 133 -3.01 -25.99 -9.45
C HIS A 133 -2.81 -26.57 -10.85
N GLY A 134 -3.39 -25.95 -11.88
CA GLY A 134 -3.24 -26.34 -13.28
C GLY A 134 -1.88 -26.00 -13.90
N ARG A 135 -1.05 -25.21 -13.20
CA ARG A 135 0.24 -24.70 -13.69
C ARG A 135 1.38 -25.04 -12.71
N PRO A 136 1.92 -26.27 -12.76
CA PRO A 136 2.95 -26.72 -11.83
C PRO A 136 4.27 -25.92 -11.91
N GLU A 137 4.48 -25.15 -12.97
CA GLU A 137 5.59 -24.22 -13.13
C GLU A 137 5.47 -22.95 -12.26
N LEU A 138 4.27 -22.67 -11.75
CA LEU A 138 3.98 -21.53 -10.90
C LEU A 138 3.99 -21.92 -9.42
N SER A 139 4.53 -21.02 -8.61
CA SER A 139 4.34 -21.02 -7.16
C SER A 139 3.68 -19.70 -6.78
N GLY A 140 2.85 -19.67 -5.74
CA GLY A 140 2.16 -18.43 -5.40
C GLY A 140 1.11 -18.59 -4.32
N VAL A 141 0.40 -17.50 -4.08
CA VAL A 141 -0.70 -17.42 -3.12
C VAL A 141 -1.91 -16.74 -3.76
N VAL A 142 -3.11 -17.15 -3.37
CA VAL A 142 -4.35 -16.47 -3.76
C VAL A 142 -4.75 -15.47 -2.68
N LEU A 143 -4.71 -14.20 -3.05
CA LEU A 143 -5.09 -13.06 -2.24
C LEU A 143 -6.57 -12.76 -2.41
N ASP A 144 -7.25 -12.50 -1.29
CA ASP A 144 -8.55 -11.83 -1.34
C ASP A 144 -8.40 -10.33 -1.68
N GLN A 145 -9.54 -9.62 -1.78
CA GLN A 145 -9.56 -8.21 -2.17
C GLN A 145 -8.85 -7.31 -1.15
N VAL A 146 -8.95 -7.61 0.15
CA VAL A 146 -8.32 -6.79 1.19
C VAL A 146 -6.81 -6.98 1.13
N GLN A 147 -6.35 -8.22 1.05
CA GLN A 147 -4.95 -8.55 0.93
C GLN A 147 -4.32 -7.94 -0.33
N ALA A 148 -4.99 -8.03 -1.48
CA ALA A 148 -4.48 -7.47 -2.73
C ALA A 148 -4.39 -5.93 -2.69
N LEU A 149 -5.36 -5.25 -2.06
CA LEU A 149 -5.33 -3.80 -1.88
C LEU A 149 -4.24 -3.36 -0.90
N ASP A 150 -4.02 -4.11 0.18
CA ASP A 150 -2.95 -3.85 1.13
C ASP A 150 -1.57 -4.01 0.48
N ASP A 151 -1.36 -5.08 -0.30
CA ASP A 151 -0.11 -5.31 -1.03
C ASP A 151 0.17 -4.21 -2.07
N ALA A 152 -0.84 -3.82 -2.85
CA ALA A 152 -0.72 -2.71 -3.80
C ALA A 152 -0.49 -1.36 -3.11
N GLY A 153 -1.19 -1.12 -1.98
CA GLY A 153 -1.07 0.10 -1.20
C GLY A 153 0.30 0.27 -0.58
N ARG A 154 0.91 -0.81 -0.07
CA ARG A 154 2.28 -0.80 0.45
C ARG A 154 3.31 -0.59 -0.64
N SER A 155 3.11 -1.22 -1.79
CA SER A 155 4.05 -1.17 -2.92
C SER A 155 4.09 0.21 -3.57
N PHE A 156 2.92 0.84 -3.76
CA PHE A 156 2.83 2.04 -4.60
C PHE A 156 2.25 3.28 -3.91
N GLY A 157 1.42 3.11 -2.87
CA GLY A 157 0.76 4.21 -2.17
C GLY A 157 1.70 5.36 -1.74
N PRO A 158 2.91 5.07 -1.22
CA PRO A 158 3.85 6.12 -0.82
C PRO A 158 4.53 6.86 -1.98
N LEU A 159 4.57 6.31 -3.20
CA LEU A 159 5.48 6.78 -4.25
C LEU A 159 5.19 8.18 -4.77
N LEU A 160 3.90 8.56 -4.82
CA LEU A 160 3.46 9.92 -5.16
C LEU A 160 2.74 10.61 -4.01
N ALA A 161 2.80 10.02 -2.81
CA ALA A 161 2.38 10.75 -1.62
C ALA A 161 3.24 12.02 -1.57
N PRO A 162 2.63 13.20 -1.33
CA PRO A 162 3.40 14.43 -1.22
C PRO A 162 4.52 14.21 -0.19
N GLU A 163 5.73 14.71 -0.48
CA GLU A 163 6.80 14.82 0.52
C GLU A 163 6.24 15.62 1.70
N GLY A 164 5.75 14.90 2.70
CA GLY A 164 4.83 15.44 3.68
C GLY A 164 4.64 14.41 4.78
N MET A 165 4.55 14.91 6.00
CA MET A 165 4.49 14.04 7.16
C MET A 165 3.14 13.31 7.19
N SER A 166 3.18 11.98 7.19
CA SER A 166 1.98 11.16 7.31
C SER A 166 1.70 10.84 8.77
N VAL A 167 0.46 11.04 9.21
CA VAL A 167 0.02 10.73 10.57
C VAL A 167 -1.20 9.82 10.49
N GLU A 168 -1.10 8.67 11.15
CA GLU A 168 -2.10 7.61 11.12
C GLU A 168 -2.58 7.24 12.53
N MET A 169 -3.89 7.03 12.67
CA MET A 169 -4.52 6.41 13.83
C MET A 169 -5.20 5.11 13.38
N LEU A 170 -4.70 3.98 13.87
CA LEU A 170 -5.36 2.68 13.75
C LEU A 170 -6.19 2.42 15.01
N HIS A 171 -7.42 1.94 14.87
CA HIS A 171 -8.27 1.64 16.02
C HIS A 171 -9.26 0.51 15.73
N THR A 172 -9.83 -0.08 16.77
CA THR A 172 -10.98 -1.00 16.63
C THR A 172 -12.29 -0.21 16.62
N GLU A 173 -13.36 -0.80 16.09
CA GLU A 173 -14.68 -0.18 16.09
C GLU A 173 -15.12 0.22 17.51
N GLY A 174 -15.67 1.43 17.67
CA GLY A 174 -16.19 1.93 18.94
C GLY A 174 -15.16 2.17 20.05
N CYS A 175 -13.84 2.16 19.77
CA CYS A 175 -12.83 2.34 20.80
C CYS A 175 -12.95 3.72 21.51
N PRO A 176 -13.21 3.76 22.83
CA PRO A 176 -13.40 5.03 23.55
C PRO A 176 -12.14 5.89 23.56
N ASN A 177 -10.97 5.27 23.74
CA ASN A 177 -9.67 5.96 23.74
C ASN A 177 -9.37 6.60 22.37
N ALA A 178 -9.79 5.99 21.26
CA ALA A 178 -9.60 6.54 19.93
C ALA A 178 -10.51 7.75 19.69
N ILE A 179 -11.77 7.64 20.11
CA ILE A 179 -12.76 8.74 20.05
C ILE A 179 -12.27 9.94 20.88
N GLU A 180 -11.74 9.68 22.07
CA GLU A 180 -11.19 10.71 22.96
C GLU A 180 -9.92 11.35 22.38
N TYR A 181 -9.01 10.57 21.82
CA TYR A 181 -7.69 11.08 21.41
C TYR A 181 -7.68 11.73 20.02
N LEU A 182 -8.61 11.39 19.12
CA LEU A 182 -8.59 11.89 17.74
C LEU A 182 -8.66 13.42 17.62
N PRO A 183 -9.53 14.15 18.36
CA PRO A 183 -9.51 15.60 18.38
C PRO A 183 -8.14 16.15 18.81
N ARG A 184 -7.57 15.58 19.87
CA ARG A 184 -6.26 15.99 20.39
C ARG A 184 -5.14 15.74 19.39
N LEU A 185 -5.14 14.59 18.73
CA LEU A 185 -4.16 14.28 17.69
C LEU A 185 -4.22 15.29 16.54
N ARG A 186 -5.43 15.67 16.10
CA ARG A 186 -5.61 16.69 15.05
C ARG A 186 -5.07 18.05 15.48
N GLU A 187 -5.25 18.45 16.75
CA GLU A 187 -4.65 19.68 17.29
C GLU A 187 -3.11 19.63 17.25
N LEU A 188 -2.51 18.52 17.66
CA LEU A 188 -1.05 18.37 17.66
C LEU A 188 -0.46 18.45 16.24
N VAL A 189 -1.14 17.82 15.27
CA VAL A 189 -0.73 17.83 13.86
C VAL A 189 -0.88 19.23 13.26
N ALA A 190 -1.99 19.90 13.52
CA ALA A 190 -2.21 21.27 13.06
C ALA A 190 -1.19 22.24 13.69
N GLY A 191 -0.87 22.07 14.97
CA GLY A 191 0.14 22.88 15.66
C GLY A 191 1.58 22.63 15.21
N ALA A 192 1.83 21.58 14.44
CA ALA A 192 3.13 21.27 13.83
C ALA A 192 3.23 21.74 12.35
N ASP A 193 2.28 22.57 11.89
CA ASP A 193 2.19 23.06 10.52
C ASP A 193 2.09 21.95 9.45
N ILE A 194 1.61 20.77 9.83
CA ILE A 194 1.38 19.64 8.93
C ILE A 194 -0.01 19.81 8.31
N THR A 195 -0.04 19.97 6.99
CA THR A 195 -1.27 20.21 6.24
C THR A 195 -1.99 18.93 5.81
N GLN A 196 -1.30 17.79 5.86
CA GLN A 196 -1.88 16.49 5.54
C GLN A 196 -2.88 16.07 6.63
N PRO A 197 -4.07 15.56 6.24
CA PRO A 197 -5.05 15.10 7.22
C PRO A 197 -4.57 13.84 7.95
N VAL A 198 -4.97 13.71 9.22
CA VAL A 198 -4.78 12.47 9.99
C VAL A 198 -5.60 11.36 9.34
N ARG A 199 -4.93 10.31 8.87
CA ARG A 199 -5.57 9.11 8.33
C ARG A 199 -6.08 8.25 9.49
N VAL A 200 -7.37 7.90 9.48
CA VAL A 200 -8.00 7.11 10.55
C VAL A 200 -8.51 5.81 9.93
N ARG A 201 -7.98 4.67 10.38
CA ARG A 201 -8.30 3.35 9.81
C ARG A 201 -8.81 2.41 10.90
N ILE A 202 -9.86 1.66 10.58
CA ILE A 202 -10.42 0.64 11.48
C ILE A 202 -9.73 -0.70 11.20
N ILE A 203 -9.29 -1.38 12.26
CA ILE A 203 -8.80 -2.75 12.24
C ILE A 203 -9.91 -3.66 12.76
N THR A 204 -10.37 -4.58 11.92
CA THR A 204 -11.57 -5.40 12.19
C THR A 204 -11.25 -6.88 12.42
N THR A 205 -10.08 -7.37 11.99
CA THR A 205 -9.71 -8.80 12.11
C THR A 205 -8.36 -9.03 12.80
N PRO A 206 -8.17 -10.20 13.45
CA PRO A 206 -6.86 -10.58 14.00
C PRO A 206 -5.76 -10.68 12.94
N GLU A 207 -6.09 -11.14 11.73
CA GLU A 207 -5.15 -11.25 10.60
C GLU A 207 -4.66 -9.86 10.18
N GLN A 208 -5.59 -8.89 10.08
CA GLN A 208 -5.26 -7.50 9.82
C GLN A 208 -4.41 -6.92 10.96
N ALA A 209 -4.71 -7.24 12.21
CA ALA A 209 -3.92 -6.80 13.36
C ALA A 209 -2.47 -7.32 13.33
N LEU A 210 -2.26 -8.59 12.97
CA LEU A 210 -0.93 -9.18 12.77
C LEU A 210 -0.19 -8.50 11.61
N HIS A 211 -0.87 -8.36 10.47
CA HIS A 211 -0.30 -7.78 9.25
C HIS A 211 0.11 -6.32 9.45
N GLU A 212 -0.70 -5.57 10.20
CA GLU A 212 -0.43 -4.18 10.55
C GLU A 212 0.53 -4.04 11.73
N ARG A 213 0.90 -5.11 12.45
CA ARG A 213 1.62 -5.01 13.74
C ARG A 213 0.89 -4.10 14.74
N PHE A 214 -0.42 -4.28 14.81
CA PHE A 214 -1.33 -3.49 15.63
C PHE A 214 -1.28 -3.94 17.09
N LEU A 215 -0.72 -3.10 17.97
CA LEU A 215 -0.55 -3.36 19.42
C LEU A 215 -1.81 -3.05 20.25
N GLY A 216 -2.96 -2.98 19.59
CA GLY A 216 -4.23 -2.57 20.18
C GLY A 216 -4.60 -1.11 19.89
N SER A 217 -5.80 -0.75 20.31
CA SER A 217 -6.47 0.51 20.01
C SER A 217 -6.31 1.57 21.12
N PRO A 218 -6.08 2.85 20.77
CA PRO A 218 -5.60 3.33 19.47
C PRO A 218 -4.11 2.98 19.27
N THR A 219 -3.65 2.95 18.03
CA THR A 219 -2.22 2.91 17.65
C THR A 219 -1.93 4.11 16.76
N ILE A 220 -0.96 4.95 17.14
CA ILE A 220 -0.62 6.17 16.41
C ILE A 220 0.73 6.01 15.74
N ARG A 221 0.81 6.35 14.45
CA ARG A 221 2.03 6.31 13.66
C ARG A 221 2.29 7.64 12.98
N VAL A 222 3.57 8.02 12.93
CA VAL A 222 4.07 9.13 12.12
C VAL A 222 5.08 8.57 11.14
N ASN A 223 4.86 8.75 9.84
CA ASN A 223 5.70 8.17 8.77
C ASN A 223 5.92 6.65 8.95
N GLY A 224 4.84 5.94 9.29
CA GLY A 224 4.87 4.50 9.56
C GLY A 224 5.52 4.09 10.88
N ARG A 225 6.16 5.01 11.61
CA ARG A 225 6.79 4.75 12.92
C ARG A 225 5.78 4.96 14.05
N ASP A 226 5.64 3.97 14.91
CA ASP A 226 4.81 4.07 16.12
C ASP A 226 5.38 5.13 17.09
N VAL A 227 4.49 5.93 17.68
CA VAL A 227 4.87 7.00 18.62
C VAL A 227 5.40 6.44 19.94
N ASP A 228 4.96 5.24 20.34
CA ASP A 228 5.43 4.58 21.56
C ASP A 228 6.85 4.03 21.36
N PRO A 229 7.84 4.49 22.15
CA PRO A 229 9.22 4.04 22.02
C PRO A 229 9.42 2.53 22.25
N SER A 230 8.51 1.88 22.99
CA SER A 230 8.59 0.45 23.29
C SER A 230 7.96 -0.45 22.22
N ALA A 231 7.22 0.13 21.26
CA ALA A 231 6.44 -0.63 20.28
C ALA A 231 7.29 -1.63 19.46
N ALA A 232 8.52 -1.24 19.10
CA ALA A 232 9.41 -2.08 18.29
C ALA A 232 9.76 -3.43 18.95
N GLN A 233 9.69 -3.51 20.28
CA GLN A 233 10.03 -4.71 21.07
C GLN A 233 8.82 -5.60 21.35
N ARG A 234 7.60 -5.08 21.14
CA ARG A 234 6.35 -5.80 21.40
C ARG A 234 5.97 -6.69 20.22
N ARG A 235 5.24 -7.77 20.50
CA ARG A 235 4.81 -8.79 19.52
C ARG A 235 3.39 -9.31 19.77
N ASP A 236 2.73 -8.82 20.80
CA ASP A 236 1.37 -9.15 21.20
C ASP A 236 0.35 -8.33 20.38
N TYR A 237 0.38 -8.53 19.06
CA TYR A 237 -0.55 -7.87 18.15
C TYR A 237 -1.94 -8.47 18.27
N GLY A 238 -2.98 -7.63 18.24
CA GLY A 238 -4.36 -8.12 18.32
C GLY A 238 -5.40 -7.02 18.50
N LEU A 239 -6.67 -7.44 18.39
CA LEU A 239 -7.85 -6.60 18.60
C LEU A 239 -8.10 -6.37 20.09
N SER A 240 -7.24 -5.59 20.74
CA SER A 240 -7.29 -5.31 22.17
C SER A 240 -7.21 -3.81 22.45
N CYS A 241 -7.51 -3.41 23.69
CA CYS A 241 -7.18 -2.06 24.16
C CYS A 241 -5.67 -1.94 24.32
N ARG A 242 -5.08 -0.88 23.75
CA ARG A 242 -3.67 -0.59 23.95
C ARG A 242 -3.45 0.10 25.29
N LEU A 243 -2.41 -0.33 26.00
CA LEU A 243 -1.96 0.29 27.23
C LEU A 243 -0.59 0.91 27.00
N TYR A 244 -0.50 2.21 27.23
CA TYR A 244 0.72 2.99 27.14
C TYR A 244 1.31 3.18 28.53
N THR A 245 2.56 2.74 28.70
CA THR A 245 3.30 2.87 29.96
C THR A 245 3.92 4.25 30.05
N ARG A 246 3.42 5.08 30.95
CA ARG A 246 3.95 6.41 31.23
C ARG A 246 4.48 6.49 32.68
N PRO A 247 5.31 7.49 33.03
CA PRO A 247 5.78 7.68 34.41
C PRO A 247 4.64 7.83 35.43
N ASP A 248 3.48 8.34 35.01
CA ASP A 248 2.26 8.51 35.82
C ASP A 248 1.33 7.28 35.81
N GLY A 249 1.78 6.15 35.26
CA GLY A 249 1.08 4.87 35.21
C GLY A 249 0.60 4.47 33.81
N LEU A 250 -0.23 3.43 33.75
CA LEU A 250 -0.82 2.93 32.51
C LEU A 250 -1.97 3.84 32.05
N ARG A 251 -2.04 4.07 30.74
CA ARG A 251 -3.04 4.93 30.11
C ARG A 251 -3.53 4.34 28.79
N GLY A 252 -4.77 4.67 28.43
CA GLY A 252 -5.40 4.22 27.18
C GLY A 252 -4.98 5.00 25.94
N THR A 253 -4.23 6.09 26.10
CA THR A 253 -3.78 6.99 25.03
C THR A 253 -2.27 7.27 25.15
N PRO A 254 -1.57 7.53 24.03
CA PRO A 254 -0.15 7.86 24.07
C PRO A 254 0.08 9.23 24.72
N SER A 255 1.33 9.52 25.09
CA SER A 255 1.72 10.87 25.48
C SER A 255 1.79 11.79 24.27
N ASP A 256 1.33 13.03 24.40
CA ASP A 256 1.46 14.05 23.35
C ASP A 256 2.93 14.31 23.00
N ASP A 257 3.83 14.24 23.99
CA ASP A 257 5.27 14.42 23.76
C ASP A 257 5.85 13.38 22.81
N TRP A 258 5.32 12.16 22.83
CA TRP A 258 5.76 11.09 21.92
C TRP A 258 5.30 11.34 20.49
N VAL A 259 4.07 11.85 20.33
CA VAL A 259 3.56 12.28 19.02
C VAL A 259 4.42 13.44 18.52
N LEU A 260 4.54 14.51 19.31
CA LEU A 260 5.30 15.72 18.97
C LEU A 260 6.78 15.43 18.67
N ALA A 261 7.40 14.48 19.36
CA ALA A 261 8.78 14.09 19.11
C ALA A 261 8.96 13.54 17.68
N LEU A 262 7.96 12.86 17.13
CA LEU A 262 7.98 12.40 15.74
C LEU A 262 7.44 13.43 14.75
N LEU A 263 6.65 14.41 15.21
CA LEU A 263 6.16 15.50 14.37
C LEU A 263 7.20 16.60 14.10
N ARG A 264 8.18 16.74 14.98
CA ARG A 264 9.26 17.72 14.79
C ARG A 264 10.13 17.30 13.60
N PRO A 265 10.41 18.20 12.65
CA PRO A 265 11.39 17.92 11.61
C PRO A 265 12.73 17.59 12.27
N ASN A 266 13.32 16.46 11.90
CA ASN A 266 14.67 16.12 12.33
C ASN A 266 15.60 17.25 11.82
N PRO A 267 16.32 17.98 12.68
CA PRO A 267 17.28 18.97 12.20
C PRO A 267 18.42 18.21 11.51
N ALA A 268 18.33 18.13 10.18
CA ALA A 268 19.24 17.48 9.25
C ALA A 268 19.37 15.95 9.38
N GLY A 269 19.25 15.27 8.23
CA GLY A 269 19.98 14.03 8.03
C GLY A 269 21.47 14.35 8.13
N ASP A 270 22.12 13.79 9.13
CA ASP A 270 23.58 13.66 9.15
C ASP A 270 23.95 12.59 8.13
N PRO A 271 24.70 12.90 7.06
CA PRO A 271 25.06 11.93 6.03
C PRO A 271 26.16 10.95 6.47
N ASP A 272 26.57 10.94 7.74
CA ASP A 272 27.73 10.17 8.20
C ASP A 272 27.48 9.34 9.48
N ARG A 273 26.38 8.57 9.51
CA ARG A 273 26.23 7.49 10.50
C ARG A 273 25.57 6.22 9.97
#